data_AF-A0A359C8Y3-F1
#
_entry.id   AF-A0A359C8Y3-F1
#
_cell.length_a   1.000
_cell.length_b   1.000
_cell.length_c   1.000
_cell.angle_alpha   90.00
_cell.angle_beta   90.00
_cell.angle_gamma   90.00
#
_symmetry.space_group_name_H-M   'P 1'
#
loop_
_entity.id
_entity.type
_entity.pdbx_description
1 polymer ?
#
loop_
_entity_poly.entity_id
_entity_poly.type
_entity_poly.pdbx_seq_one_letter_code
_entity_poly.pdbx_strand_id
1 'polypeptide(L)'
;MDRYTKAFVVASLAYFFLAAVLGAWMGSATPAGWVPFAHIHFNLLGFMSMMIFGVGYFILPRFNGRTLHWPSWVPLHFYVANIGLIGMVATAPERPSTGFALFAGLSVVSVAMFVINLGATMLIAPAVEEEEEEEIPARPQASPAPSPPSPPQVDIHPDMRVGEILTRWPQTVEIFVANGFASLGNPEHREQVKQIPITLRMACQRHNVDLEPMVARLAAAAGGAPRAAAAGGGAGTGPSGGGGRRGGLSRGEPIRPDSVLGDVLAAYPETEKVFKRYYGAGCFSCPGQATESVKQSAMMHNVNEKEILTELNRAAGF
;
A
#
# COMPACT_ATOMS: atom_id res chain seq x y z
N MET A 1 4.39 -1.52 6.88
CA MET A 1 4.23 -1.38 8.35
C MET A 1 4.91 -0.08 8.75
N ASP A 2 4.22 0.82 9.43
CA ASP A 2 4.83 2.10 9.84
C ASP A 2 5.89 1.90 10.93
N ARG A 3 6.69 2.95 11.18
CA ARG A 3 7.85 2.92 12.09
C ARG A 3 7.48 2.46 13.50
N TYR A 4 6.40 2.98 14.08
CA TYR A 4 6.05 2.72 15.48
C TYR A 4 5.36 1.37 15.65
N THR A 5 4.55 0.97 14.67
CA THR A 5 4.00 -0.38 14.63
C THR A 5 5.13 -1.43 14.52
N LYS A 6 6.16 -1.19 13.70
CA LYS A 6 7.36 -2.03 13.68
C LYS A 6 8.12 -1.97 15.01
N ALA A 7 8.20 -0.80 15.65
CA ALA A 7 8.87 -0.64 16.94
C ALA A 7 8.24 -1.48 18.05
N PHE A 8 6.91 -1.61 18.10
CA PHE A 8 6.22 -2.52 19.01
C PHE A 8 6.68 -3.97 18.87
N VAL A 9 6.77 -4.47 17.62
CA VAL A 9 7.24 -5.84 17.34
C VAL A 9 8.71 -6.02 17.69
N VAL A 10 9.57 -5.03 17.42
CA VAL A 10 10.98 -5.12 17.79
C VAL A 10 11.15 -5.09 19.31
N ALA A 11 10.42 -4.22 20.01
CA ALA A 11 10.44 -4.14 21.47
C ALA A 11 9.93 -5.45 22.10
N SER A 12 8.90 -6.08 21.53
CA SER A 12 8.37 -7.35 22.04
C SER A 12 9.41 -8.47 22.02
N LEU A 13 10.20 -8.55 20.93
CA LEU A 13 11.30 -9.51 20.82
C LEU A 13 12.41 -9.23 21.83
N ALA A 14 12.72 -7.95 22.09
CA ALA A 14 13.71 -7.57 23.10
C ALA A 14 13.24 -7.96 24.51
N TYR A 15 11.98 -7.67 24.86
CA TYR A 15 11.41 -8.08 26.15
C TYR A 15 11.33 -9.60 26.28
N PHE A 16 11.00 -10.33 25.22
CA PHE A 16 10.97 -11.78 25.23
C PHE A 16 12.35 -12.37 25.55
N PHE A 17 13.39 -11.87 24.87
CA PHE A 17 14.77 -12.28 25.14
C PHE A 17 15.17 -11.99 26.59
N LEU A 18 14.91 -10.77 27.07
CA LEU A 18 15.19 -10.39 28.46
C LEU A 18 14.44 -11.30 29.46
N ALA A 19 13.16 -11.56 29.22
CA ALA A 19 12.35 -12.40 30.07
C ALA A 19 12.85 -13.85 30.09
N ALA A 20 13.31 -14.39 28.96
CA ALA A 20 13.92 -15.71 28.88
C ALA A 20 15.22 -15.81 29.70
N VAL A 21 16.07 -14.78 29.64
CA VAL A 21 17.28 -14.69 30.49
C VAL A 21 16.91 -14.68 31.98
N LEU A 22 15.92 -13.87 32.37
CA LEU A 22 15.45 -13.86 33.76
C LEU A 22 14.86 -15.22 34.18
N GLY A 23 14.17 -15.92 33.27
CA GLY A 23 13.63 -17.25 33.53
C GLY A 23 14.72 -18.30 33.76
N ALA A 24 15.78 -18.27 32.95
CA ALA A 24 16.95 -19.12 33.16
C ALA A 24 17.65 -18.83 34.49
N TRP A 25 17.76 -17.55 34.87
CA TRP A 25 18.33 -17.16 36.16
C TRP A 25 17.48 -17.68 37.33
N MET A 26 16.16 -17.50 37.29
CA MET A 26 15.25 -18.04 38.32
C MET A 26 15.35 -19.57 38.47
N GLY A 27 15.62 -20.30 37.37
CA GLY A 27 15.76 -21.75 37.39
C GLY A 27 17.14 -22.26 37.83
N SER A 28 18.17 -21.42 37.81
CA SER A 28 19.56 -21.83 38.07
C SER A 28 20.14 -21.29 39.38
N ALA A 29 19.53 -20.27 39.98
CA ALA A 29 19.96 -19.68 41.24
C ALA A 29 18.77 -19.17 42.06
N THR A 30 19.00 -18.77 43.31
CA THR A 30 18.02 -18.02 44.10
C THR A 30 18.00 -16.56 43.65
N PRO A 31 16.96 -16.10 42.92
CA PRO A 31 16.97 -14.77 42.34
C PRO A 31 16.50 -13.73 43.37
N ALA A 32 16.80 -12.46 43.12
CA ALA A 32 16.23 -11.37 43.92
C ALA A 32 14.69 -11.34 43.81
N GLY A 33 14.01 -10.87 44.85
CA GLY A 33 12.53 -10.93 44.94
C GLY A 33 11.77 -10.19 43.85
N TRP A 34 12.41 -9.25 43.14
CA TRP A 34 11.80 -8.52 42.01
C TRP A 34 11.86 -9.30 40.69
N VAL A 35 12.75 -10.29 40.57
CA VAL A 35 13.00 -11.01 39.32
C VAL A 35 11.77 -11.79 38.83
N PRO A 36 11.03 -12.54 39.68
CA PRO A 36 9.81 -13.21 39.23
C PRO A 36 8.76 -12.22 38.70
N PHE A 37 8.64 -11.06 39.35
CA PHE A 37 7.73 -10.01 38.92
C PHE A 37 8.13 -9.45 37.54
N ALA A 38 9.41 -9.14 37.34
CA ALA A 38 9.94 -8.68 36.07
C ALA A 38 9.75 -9.73 34.95
N HIS A 39 10.07 -10.99 35.22
CA HIS A 39 9.93 -12.10 34.27
C HIS A 39 8.49 -12.22 33.75
N ILE A 40 7.50 -12.19 34.65
CA ILE A 40 6.08 -12.31 34.29
C ILE A 40 5.63 -11.11 33.44
N HIS A 41 5.95 -9.89 33.86
CA HIS A 41 5.46 -8.69 33.17
C HIS A 41 6.20 -8.42 31.85
N PHE A 42 7.48 -8.77 31.74
CA PHE A 42 8.18 -8.73 30.46
C PHE A 42 7.65 -9.78 29.48
N ASN A 43 7.24 -10.97 29.93
CA ASN A 43 6.56 -11.94 29.05
C ASN A 43 5.15 -11.47 28.65
N LEU A 44 4.33 -11.03 29.60
CA LEU A 44 2.94 -10.72 29.33
C LEU A 44 2.76 -9.35 28.67
N LEU A 45 3.21 -8.28 29.33
CA LEU A 45 3.04 -6.91 28.83
C LEU A 45 4.12 -6.53 27.82
N GLY A 46 5.35 -6.99 28.02
CA GLY A 46 6.47 -6.69 27.13
C GLY A 46 6.42 -7.49 25.83
N PHE A 47 6.32 -8.81 25.89
CA PHE A 47 6.31 -9.66 24.71
C PHE A 47 4.91 -9.81 24.13
N MET A 48 3.98 -10.46 24.85
CA MET A 48 2.67 -10.80 24.29
C MET A 48 1.86 -9.56 23.91
N SER A 49 1.68 -8.61 24.83
CA SER A 49 0.89 -7.40 24.55
C SER A 49 1.52 -6.52 23.47
N MET A 50 2.83 -6.24 23.50
CA MET A 50 3.44 -5.42 22.44
C MET A 50 3.39 -6.10 21.06
N MET A 51 3.51 -7.43 21.00
CA MET A 51 3.32 -8.17 19.75
C MET A 51 1.89 -7.98 19.23
N ILE A 52 0.89 -8.11 20.11
CA ILE A 52 -0.52 -7.88 19.78
C ILE A 52 -0.75 -6.42 19.35
N PHE A 53 -0.10 -5.44 20.00
CA PHE A 53 -0.25 -4.04 19.64
C PHE A 53 0.31 -3.75 18.25
N GLY A 54 1.56 -4.15 17.98
CA GLY A 54 2.18 -3.96 16.69
C GLY A 54 1.44 -4.68 15.57
N VAL A 55 1.25 -5.99 15.71
CA VAL A 55 0.56 -6.79 14.68
C VAL A 55 -0.90 -6.36 14.55
N GLY A 56 -1.59 -6.08 15.65
CA GLY A 56 -2.99 -5.66 15.66
C GLY A 56 -3.22 -4.34 14.94
N TYR A 57 -2.42 -3.30 15.21
CA TYR A 57 -2.51 -2.04 14.48
C TYR A 57 -2.17 -2.17 12.99
N PHE A 58 -1.35 -3.16 12.61
CA PHE A 58 -1.03 -3.40 11.21
C PHE A 58 -2.09 -4.22 10.48
N ILE A 59 -2.45 -5.38 11.01
CA ILE A 59 -3.21 -6.38 10.27
C ILE A 59 -4.71 -6.12 10.34
N LEU A 60 -5.25 -5.85 11.54
CA LEU A 60 -6.70 -5.82 11.74
C LEU A 60 -7.43 -4.71 10.96
N PRO A 61 -6.91 -3.47 10.88
CA PRO A 61 -7.51 -2.45 10.02
C PRO A 61 -7.56 -2.89 8.55
N ARG A 62 -6.49 -3.54 8.07
CA ARG A 62 -6.38 -3.98 6.66
C ARG A 62 -7.35 -5.09 6.31
N PHE A 63 -7.57 -6.06 7.20
CA PHE A 63 -8.58 -7.11 6.98
C PHE A 63 -10.00 -6.56 6.90
N ASN A 64 -10.25 -5.41 7.53
CA ASN A 64 -11.54 -4.73 7.48
C ASN A 64 -11.60 -3.63 6.40
N GLY A 65 -10.55 -3.46 5.59
CA GLY A 65 -10.48 -2.41 4.57
C GLY A 65 -10.51 -0.99 5.14
N ARG A 66 -10.09 -0.80 6.39
CA ARG A 66 -10.13 0.48 7.11
C ARG A 66 -8.72 0.99 7.43
N THR A 67 -8.61 2.31 7.55
CA THR A 67 -7.46 2.96 8.18
C THR A 67 -7.66 2.99 9.70
N LEU A 68 -6.57 3.10 10.45
CA LEU A 68 -6.68 3.23 11.91
C LEU A 68 -7.36 4.56 12.26
N HIS A 69 -8.30 4.54 13.22
CA HIS A 69 -9.13 5.69 13.54
C HIS A 69 -8.32 6.88 14.09
N TRP A 70 -7.38 6.63 15.01
CA TRP A 70 -6.41 7.64 15.48
C TRP A 70 -4.96 7.18 15.26
N PRO A 71 -4.38 7.40 14.06
CA PRO A 71 -2.99 7.02 13.76
C PRO A 71 -1.96 7.72 14.65
N SER A 72 -2.23 8.97 15.05
CA SER A 72 -1.36 9.79 15.89
C SER A 72 -1.21 9.26 17.33
N TRP A 73 -2.10 8.38 17.78
CA TRP A 73 -2.01 7.78 19.11
C TRP A 73 -0.99 6.65 19.17
N VAL A 74 -0.64 6.03 18.04
CA VAL A 74 0.27 4.86 18.01
C VAL A 74 1.67 5.20 18.56
N PRO A 75 2.33 6.31 18.17
CA PRO A 75 3.58 6.73 18.78
C PRO A 75 3.46 6.99 20.28
N LEU A 76 2.42 7.70 20.71
CA LEU A 76 2.20 8.00 22.13
C LEU A 76 1.99 6.72 22.93
N HIS A 77 1.17 5.82 22.41
CA HIS A 77 0.92 4.52 23.01
C HIS A 77 2.23 3.73 23.18
N PHE A 78 3.11 3.73 22.17
CA PHE A 78 4.40 3.06 22.26
C PHE A 78 5.24 3.54 23.46
N TYR A 79 5.34 4.85 23.66
CA TYR A 79 6.09 5.40 24.78
C TYR A 79 5.39 5.14 26.12
N VAL A 80 4.08 5.36 26.22
CA VAL A 80 3.31 5.10 27.44
C VAL A 80 3.43 3.63 27.87
N ALA A 81 3.34 2.70 26.91
CA ALA A 81 3.45 1.27 27.17
C ALA A 81 4.83 0.88 27.72
N ASN A 82 5.91 1.40 27.11
CA ASN A 82 7.28 1.11 27.54
C ASN A 82 7.64 1.79 28.87
N ILE A 83 7.28 3.06 29.04
CA ILE A 83 7.54 3.81 30.28
C ILE A 83 6.75 3.18 31.43
N GLY A 84 5.48 2.83 31.21
CA GLY A 84 4.66 2.12 32.18
C GLY A 84 5.28 0.79 32.59
N LEU A 85 5.66 -0.05 31.62
CA LEU A 85 6.25 -1.36 31.90
C LEU A 85 7.60 -1.27 32.63
N ILE A 86 8.55 -0.49 32.10
CA ILE A 86 9.89 -0.36 32.68
C ILE A 86 9.80 0.27 34.07
N GLY A 87 9.03 1.35 34.23
CA GLY A 87 8.86 2.02 35.52
C GLY A 87 8.17 1.13 36.55
N MET A 88 7.16 0.37 36.15
CA MET A 88 6.46 -0.56 37.05
C MET A 88 7.39 -1.67 37.54
N VAL A 89 8.24 -2.22 36.65
CA VAL A 89 9.23 -3.22 37.05
C VAL A 89 10.31 -2.61 37.94
N ALA A 90 10.81 -1.41 37.61
CA ALA A 90 11.86 -0.74 38.38
C ALA A 90 11.42 -0.39 39.81
N THR A 91 10.14 -0.03 39.99
CA THR A 91 9.55 0.34 41.30
C THR A 91 8.92 -0.85 42.02
N ALA A 92 8.90 -2.05 41.43
CA ALA A 92 8.34 -3.25 42.04
C ALA A 92 8.97 -3.65 43.40
N PRO A 93 10.26 -3.41 43.68
CA PRO A 93 10.84 -3.69 45.01
C PRO A 93 10.25 -2.84 46.13
N GLU A 94 9.71 -1.66 45.82
CA GLU A 94 9.24 -0.68 46.80
C GLU A 94 7.75 -0.83 47.13
N ARG A 95 7.12 -1.92 46.69
CA ARG A 95 5.67 -2.09 46.84
C ARG A 95 5.25 -2.22 48.32
N PRO A 96 4.16 -1.53 48.74
CA PRO A 96 3.39 -0.56 47.97
C PRO A 96 4.07 0.81 47.91
N SER A 97 4.15 1.42 46.72
CA SER A 97 4.67 2.79 46.55
C SER A 97 3.85 3.58 45.55
N THR A 98 3.85 4.91 45.69
CA THR A 98 3.22 5.84 44.73
C THR A 98 3.85 5.71 43.34
N GLY A 99 5.18 5.49 43.27
CA GLY A 99 5.89 5.25 42.03
C GLY A 99 5.35 4.02 41.30
N PHE A 100 5.20 2.90 42.02
CA PHE A 100 4.62 1.69 41.45
C PHE A 100 3.19 1.91 40.96
N ALA A 101 2.35 2.55 41.77
CA ALA A 101 0.96 2.84 41.39
C ALA A 101 0.87 3.71 40.13
N LEU A 102 1.74 4.72 39.99
CA LEU A 102 1.81 5.58 38.82
C LEU A 102 2.11 4.76 37.56
N PHE A 103 3.21 3.99 37.55
CA PHE A 103 3.63 3.26 36.36
C PHE A 103 2.69 2.08 36.01
N ALA A 104 2.14 1.40 37.01
CA ALA A 104 1.08 0.43 36.79
C ALA A 104 -0.17 1.09 36.17
N GLY A 105 -0.52 2.29 36.62
CA GLY A 105 -1.57 3.12 36.00
C GLY A 105 -1.27 3.46 34.54
N LEU A 106 -0.03 3.83 34.21
CA LEU A 106 0.39 4.06 32.82
C LEU A 106 0.23 2.79 31.96
N SER A 107 0.52 1.61 32.49
CA SER A 107 0.28 0.34 31.78
C SER A 107 -1.21 0.12 31.49
N VAL A 108 -2.11 0.46 32.43
CA VAL A 108 -3.56 0.41 32.20
C VAL A 108 -3.98 1.41 31.12
N VAL A 109 -3.45 2.64 31.16
CA VAL A 109 -3.72 3.64 30.12
C VAL A 109 -3.26 3.15 28.75
N SER A 110 -2.08 2.53 28.63
CA SER A 110 -1.61 1.93 27.39
C SER A 110 -2.59 0.88 26.85
N VAL A 111 -3.04 -0.05 27.68
CA VAL A 111 -4.04 -1.07 27.25
C VAL A 111 -5.33 -0.39 26.80
N ALA A 112 -5.81 0.62 27.51
CA ALA A 112 -7.00 1.38 27.12
C ALA A 112 -6.82 2.09 25.78
N MET A 113 -5.66 2.72 25.51
CA MET A 113 -5.35 3.34 24.22
C MET A 113 -5.44 2.34 23.07
N PHE A 114 -4.96 1.11 23.27
CA PHE A 114 -5.08 0.05 22.27
C PHE A 114 -6.54 -0.34 22.02
N VAL A 115 -7.25 -0.69 23.08
CA VAL A 115 -8.65 -1.17 23.00
C VAL A 115 -9.55 -0.10 22.40
N ILE A 116 -9.41 1.16 22.81
CA ILE A 116 -10.23 2.28 22.32
C ILE A 116 -9.93 2.56 20.85
N ASN A 117 -8.65 2.70 20.47
CA ASN A 117 -8.30 3.06 19.09
C ASN A 117 -8.63 1.94 18.10
N LEU A 118 -8.25 0.70 18.44
CA LEU A 118 -8.55 -0.44 17.59
C LEU A 118 -10.05 -0.76 17.59
N GLY A 119 -10.71 -0.72 18.75
CA GLY A 119 -12.14 -0.91 18.88
C GLY A 119 -12.93 0.10 18.08
N ALA A 120 -12.59 1.39 18.16
CA ALA A 120 -13.16 2.45 17.33
C ALA A 120 -12.98 2.14 15.83
N THR A 121 -11.77 1.71 15.44
CA THR A 121 -11.49 1.34 14.04
C THR A 121 -12.39 0.21 13.54
N MET A 122 -12.70 -0.77 14.40
CA MET A 122 -13.52 -1.93 14.02
C MET A 122 -15.03 -1.67 14.11
N LEU A 123 -15.48 -0.86 15.07
CA LEU A 123 -16.89 -0.74 15.45
C LEU A 123 -17.55 0.54 14.93
N ILE A 124 -16.81 1.64 14.83
CA ILE A 124 -17.36 2.91 14.34
C ILE A 124 -17.37 2.82 12.82
N ALA A 125 -18.56 2.91 12.21
CA ALA A 125 -18.66 3.07 10.76
C ALA A 125 -17.90 4.35 10.39
N PRO A 126 -17.12 4.37 9.28
CA PRO A 126 -16.53 5.61 8.83
C PRO A 126 -17.66 6.63 8.76
N ALA A 127 -17.47 7.78 9.43
CA ALA A 127 -18.27 8.93 9.06
C ALA A 127 -18.15 9.00 7.54
N VAL A 128 -19.28 9.07 6.85
CA VAL A 128 -19.25 9.72 5.55
C VAL A 128 -18.67 11.07 5.92
N GLU A 129 -17.38 11.25 5.70
CA GLU A 129 -16.84 12.57 5.51
C GLU A 129 -17.71 13.04 4.35
N GLU A 130 -18.80 13.75 4.70
CA GLU A 130 -19.28 14.82 3.86
C GLU A 130 -17.99 15.51 3.50
N GLU A 131 -17.56 15.33 2.26
CA GLU A 131 -16.54 16.15 1.67
C GLU A 131 -17.02 17.56 2.01
N GLU A 132 -16.45 18.17 3.06
CA GLU A 132 -16.33 19.60 3.10
C GLU A 132 -15.66 19.86 1.77
N GLU A 133 -16.48 20.29 0.80
CA GLU A 133 -16.03 20.97 -0.39
C GLU A 133 -15.06 22.00 0.15
N GLU A 134 -13.77 21.64 0.13
CA GLU A 134 -12.69 22.52 0.48
C GLU A 134 -12.79 23.58 -0.60
N GLU A 135 -13.51 24.64 -0.25
CA GLU A 135 -13.84 25.78 -1.07
C GLU A 135 -12.51 26.23 -1.66
N ILE A 136 -12.30 25.95 -2.95
CA ILE A 136 -11.09 26.32 -3.67
C ILE A 136 -10.87 27.80 -3.34
N PRO A 137 -9.80 28.16 -2.60
CA PRO A 137 -9.67 29.52 -2.12
C PRO A 137 -9.72 30.45 -3.32
N ALA A 138 -10.65 31.41 -3.23
CA ALA A 138 -10.93 32.37 -4.27
C ALA A 138 -9.62 32.92 -4.84
N ARG A 139 -9.47 32.76 -6.16
CA ARG A 139 -8.38 33.26 -6.99
C ARG A 139 -7.94 34.65 -6.49
N PRO A 140 -6.66 34.88 -6.13
CA PRO A 140 -6.20 36.22 -5.76
C PRO A 140 -6.53 37.22 -6.87
N GLN A 141 -7.10 38.37 -6.46
CA GLN A 141 -7.52 39.44 -7.35
C GLN A 141 -6.36 39.95 -8.22
N ALA A 142 -6.73 40.35 -9.45
CA ALA A 142 -5.86 40.76 -10.52
C ALA A 142 -4.95 41.95 -10.17
N SER A 143 -3.65 41.82 -10.50
CA SER A 143 -2.72 42.92 -10.77
C SER A 143 -2.60 43.14 -12.28
N PRO A 144 -2.22 44.35 -12.74
CA PRO A 144 -2.67 44.92 -14.00
C PRO A 144 -2.11 44.18 -15.23
N ALA A 145 -2.93 44.17 -16.29
CA ALA A 145 -2.74 43.42 -17.52
C ALA A 145 -1.33 43.59 -18.12
N PRO A 146 -0.59 42.49 -18.35
CA PRO A 146 0.48 42.46 -19.33
C PRO A 146 -0.11 42.34 -20.73
N SER A 147 0.58 42.96 -21.70
CA SER A 147 0.33 42.97 -23.14
C SER A 147 0.04 41.58 -23.73
N PRO A 148 -0.66 41.47 -24.88
CA PRO A 148 -1.19 40.19 -25.37
C PRO A 148 -0.06 39.18 -25.58
N PRO A 149 -0.11 37.99 -24.96
CA PRO A 149 0.85 36.95 -25.25
C PRO A 149 0.49 36.25 -26.57
N SER A 150 1.54 36.01 -27.34
CA SER A 150 1.67 35.21 -28.55
C SER A 150 0.94 33.85 -28.51
N PRO A 151 0.68 33.21 -29.67
CA PRO A 151 -0.12 31.97 -29.79
C PRO A 151 0.23 30.90 -28.75
N PRO A 152 -0.75 30.09 -28.31
CA PRO A 152 -0.60 29.18 -27.19
C PRO A 152 0.58 28.23 -27.40
N GLN A 153 1.64 28.45 -26.64
CA GLN A 153 2.77 27.54 -26.62
C GLN A 153 2.37 26.30 -25.83
N VAL A 154 2.52 25.14 -26.46
CA VAL A 154 2.31 23.84 -25.83
C VAL A 154 3.46 23.60 -24.86
N ASP A 155 3.24 23.90 -23.58
CA ASP A 155 4.21 23.65 -22.51
C ASP A 155 3.80 22.40 -21.70
N ILE A 156 4.09 21.22 -22.26
CA ILE A 156 3.99 19.96 -21.53
C ILE A 156 5.35 19.73 -20.88
N HIS A 157 5.40 19.66 -19.56
CA HIS A 157 6.63 19.44 -18.81
C HIS A 157 6.52 18.22 -17.89
N PRO A 158 7.65 17.63 -17.45
CA PRO A 158 7.69 16.38 -16.69
C PRO A 158 6.82 16.30 -15.43
N ASP A 159 6.66 17.42 -14.73
CA ASP A 159 5.97 17.46 -13.43
C ASP A 159 4.47 17.81 -13.57
N MET A 160 4.00 18.01 -14.81
CA MET A 160 2.59 18.17 -15.12
C MET A 160 1.82 16.88 -14.84
N ARG A 161 0.60 17.01 -14.32
CA ARG A 161 -0.26 15.86 -14.03
C ARG A 161 -0.73 15.20 -15.33
N VAL A 162 -0.71 13.86 -15.37
CA VAL A 162 -1.21 13.12 -16.53
C VAL A 162 -2.69 13.46 -16.79
N GLY A 163 -3.49 13.57 -15.71
CA GLY A 163 -4.87 14.02 -15.81
C GLY A 163 -5.04 15.40 -16.44
N GLU A 164 -4.14 16.33 -16.17
CA GLU A 164 -4.14 17.67 -16.76
C GLU A 164 -3.81 17.60 -18.26
N ILE A 165 -2.80 16.82 -18.64
CA ILE A 165 -2.41 16.62 -20.05
C ILE A 165 -3.57 16.03 -20.85
N LEU A 166 -4.23 14.99 -20.33
CA LEU A 166 -5.37 14.34 -20.97
C LEU A 166 -6.61 15.25 -21.08
N THR A 167 -6.74 16.23 -20.19
CA THR A 167 -7.84 17.19 -20.19
C THR A 167 -7.58 18.34 -21.16
N ARG A 168 -6.34 18.86 -21.18
CA ARG A 168 -5.95 20.00 -22.02
C ARG A 168 -5.67 19.60 -23.47
N TRP A 169 -5.16 18.39 -23.69
CA TRP A 169 -4.84 17.86 -25.01
C TRP A 169 -5.33 16.40 -25.15
N PRO A 170 -6.65 16.19 -25.35
CA PRO A 170 -7.24 14.85 -25.48
C PRO A 170 -6.61 13.98 -26.58
N GLN A 171 -6.07 14.60 -27.63
CA GLN A 171 -5.36 13.94 -28.73
C GLN A 171 -4.05 13.26 -28.30
N THR A 172 -3.52 13.60 -27.12
CA THR A 172 -2.31 12.94 -26.58
C THR A 172 -2.58 11.51 -26.08
N VAL A 173 -3.84 11.10 -25.93
CA VAL A 173 -4.23 9.74 -25.51
C VAL A 173 -3.57 8.68 -26.40
N GLU A 174 -3.54 8.90 -27.71
CA GLU A 174 -2.93 7.95 -28.66
C GLU A 174 -1.43 7.79 -28.42
N ILE A 175 -0.74 8.88 -28.06
CA ILE A 175 0.68 8.86 -27.70
C ILE A 175 0.89 8.09 -26.40
N PHE A 176 0.04 8.30 -25.39
CA PHE A 176 0.12 7.53 -24.15
C PHE A 176 -0.07 6.02 -24.39
N VAL A 177 -1.11 5.63 -25.12
CA VAL A 177 -1.37 4.21 -25.43
C VAL A 177 -0.22 3.58 -26.21
N ALA A 178 0.32 4.28 -27.21
CA ALA A 178 1.45 3.80 -28.01
C ALA A 178 2.77 3.69 -27.23
N ASN A 179 2.90 4.38 -26.09
CA ASN A 179 4.13 4.42 -25.27
C ASN A 179 3.96 3.67 -23.94
N GLY A 180 3.12 2.64 -23.87
CA GLY A 180 3.05 1.73 -22.72
C GLY A 180 1.99 2.05 -21.67
N PHE A 181 1.09 3.00 -21.94
CA PHE A 181 -0.07 3.31 -21.10
C PHE A 181 -1.38 2.77 -21.73
N ALA A 182 -1.39 1.49 -22.11
CA ALA A 182 -2.51 0.87 -22.81
C ALA A 182 -3.85 0.98 -22.05
N SER A 183 -3.82 1.03 -20.72
CA SER A 183 -5.01 1.20 -19.88
C SER A 183 -5.76 2.52 -20.13
N LEU A 184 -5.07 3.57 -20.61
CA LEU A 184 -5.68 4.83 -21.02
C LEU A 184 -6.49 4.72 -22.32
N GLY A 185 -6.47 3.56 -22.99
CA GLY A 185 -7.41 3.25 -24.07
C GLY A 185 -8.85 3.14 -23.58
N ASN A 186 -9.07 2.72 -22.32
CA ASN A 186 -10.39 2.61 -21.71
C ASN A 186 -10.90 3.98 -21.21
N PRO A 187 -12.07 4.47 -21.70
CA PRO A 187 -12.66 5.73 -21.26
C PRO A 187 -12.88 5.85 -19.74
N GLU A 188 -13.34 4.79 -19.08
CA GLU A 188 -13.63 4.81 -17.63
C GLU A 188 -12.35 4.94 -16.80
N HIS A 189 -11.30 4.23 -17.21
CA HIS A 189 -9.99 4.33 -16.58
C HIS A 189 -9.34 5.71 -16.82
N ARG A 190 -9.58 6.35 -17.99
CA ARG A 190 -9.14 7.72 -18.23
C ARG A 190 -9.77 8.71 -17.27
N GLU A 191 -11.07 8.59 -17.02
CA GLU A 191 -11.76 9.47 -16.06
C GLU A 191 -11.22 9.27 -14.63
N GLN A 192 -10.93 8.04 -14.24
CA GLN A 192 -10.27 7.77 -12.96
C GLN A 192 -8.88 8.40 -12.89
N VAL A 193 -8.05 8.26 -13.93
CA VAL A 193 -6.69 8.82 -13.97
C VAL A 193 -6.69 10.36 -13.92
N LYS A 194 -7.74 11.03 -14.42
CA LYS A 194 -7.88 12.49 -14.28
C LYS A 194 -7.98 12.96 -12.83
N GLN A 195 -8.50 12.11 -11.94
CA GLN A 195 -8.72 12.43 -10.52
C GLN A 195 -7.51 12.07 -9.64
N ILE A 196 -6.53 11.32 -10.15
CA ILE A 196 -5.38 10.86 -9.36
C ILE A 196 -4.19 11.84 -9.55
N PRO A 197 -3.49 12.27 -8.47
CA PRO A 197 -2.37 13.21 -8.57
C PRO A 197 -1.06 12.54 -9.05
N ILE A 198 -1.06 11.92 -10.23
CA ILE A 198 0.12 11.31 -10.86
C ILE A 198 0.73 12.28 -11.88
N THR A 199 2.02 12.60 -11.72
CA THR A 199 2.79 13.40 -12.69
C THR A 199 3.28 12.55 -13.87
N LEU A 200 3.56 13.19 -15.00
CA LEU A 200 4.12 12.52 -16.19
C LEU A 200 5.45 11.81 -15.85
N ARG A 201 6.31 12.45 -15.07
CA ARG A 201 7.57 11.85 -14.55
C ARG A 201 7.31 10.56 -13.78
N MET A 202 6.37 10.58 -12.84
CA MET A 202 6.02 9.42 -12.02
C MET A 202 5.45 8.29 -12.89
N ALA A 203 4.58 8.64 -13.84
CA ALA A 203 3.98 7.71 -14.78
C ALA A 203 5.06 7.04 -15.66
N CYS A 204 5.96 7.82 -16.24
CA CYS A 204 7.09 7.33 -17.05
C CYS A 204 8.01 6.42 -16.24
N GLN A 205 8.37 6.80 -15.01
CA GLN A 205 9.23 6.00 -14.14
C GLN A 205 8.61 4.64 -13.82
N ARG A 206 7.30 4.60 -13.51
CA ARG A 206 6.59 3.37 -13.15
C ARG A 206 6.40 2.42 -14.35
N HIS A 207 6.27 2.98 -15.55
CA HIS A 207 6.07 2.23 -16.79
C HIS A 207 7.38 1.99 -17.57
N ASN A 208 8.52 2.39 -17.01
CA ASN A 208 9.84 2.28 -17.65
C ASN A 208 9.86 2.91 -19.05
N VAL A 209 9.30 4.11 -19.16
CA VAL A 209 9.23 4.93 -20.38
C VAL A 209 10.20 6.09 -20.22
N ASP A 210 11.00 6.35 -21.25
CA ASP A 210 11.93 7.48 -21.24
C ASP A 210 11.16 8.81 -21.28
N LEU A 211 11.41 9.64 -20.26
CA LEU A 211 10.63 10.85 -19.99
C LEU A 211 10.83 11.96 -21.03
N GLU A 212 12.09 12.22 -21.41
CA GLU A 212 12.43 13.26 -22.39
C GLU A 212 11.79 13.03 -23.77
N PRO A 213 11.90 11.84 -24.40
CA PRO A 213 11.24 11.59 -25.68
C PRO A 213 9.71 11.55 -25.55
N MET A 214 9.18 11.15 -24.38
CA MET A 214 7.74 11.17 -24.13
C MET A 214 7.19 12.60 -24.10
N VAL A 215 7.85 13.51 -23.38
CA VAL A 215 7.47 14.94 -23.35
C VAL A 215 7.48 15.54 -24.75
N ALA A 216 8.52 15.27 -25.55
CA ALA A 216 8.63 15.78 -26.92
C ALA A 216 7.49 15.27 -27.82
N ARG A 217 7.12 13.98 -27.72
CA ARG A 217 6.02 13.39 -28.48
C ARG A 217 4.66 13.95 -28.10
N LEU A 218 4.43 14.15 -26.80
CA LEU A 218 3.19 14.75 -26.30
C LEU A 218 3.06 16.20 -26.75
N ALA A 219 4.14 16.98 -26.65
CA ALA A 219 4.16 18.37 -27.10
C ALA A 219 3.89 18.49 -28.61
N ALA A 220 4.47 17.59 -29.42
CA ALA A 220 4.22 17.52 -30.86
C ALA A 220 2.76 17.18 -31.19
N ALA A 221 2.13 16.24 -30.48
CA ALA A 221 0.73 15.88 -30.67
C ALA A 221 -0.24 16.99 -30.23
N ALA A 222 0.16 17.80 -29.25
CA ALA A 222 -0.68 18.84 -28.68
C ALA A 222 -0.83 20.12 -29.55
N GLY A 223 -0.01 20.34 -30.59
CA GLY A 223 0.00 21.55 -31.44
C GLY A 223 -0.32 21.36 -32.94
N GLY A 224 -1.09 20.34 -33.31
CA GLY A 224 -0.97 19.68 -34.63
C GLY A 224 -1.36 20.43 -35.92
N ALA A 225 -0.80 19.92 -37.03
CA ALA A 225 -1.53 19.56 -38.26
C ALA A 225 -0.97 18.23 -38.83
N PRO A 226 -1.78 17.38 -39.48
CA PRO A 226 -1.44 15.97 -39.78
C PRO A 226 -0.76 15.79 -41.13
N ARG A 227 -0.02 14.69 -41.34
CA ARG A 227 0.20 14.16 -42.70
C ARG A 227 0.07 12.65 -42.78
N ALA A 228 -0.76 12.25 -43.75
CA ALA A 228 -1.05 10.91 -44.19
C ALA A 228 0.17 10.16 -44.76
N ALA A 229 0.00 8.85 -44.81
CA ALA A 229 0.86 7.78 -45.32
C ALA A 229 1.79 8.12 -46.50
N ALA A 230 3.01 7.55 -46.46
CA ALA A 230 3.72 7.05 -47.63
C ALA A 230 4.70 5.94 -47.23
N ALA A 231 4.68 4.87 -48.02
CA ALA A 231 5.54 3.70 -47.95
C ALA A 231 7.02 4.01 -48.25
N GLY A 232 7.91 3.12 -47.79
CA GLY A 232 9.32 3.09 -48.22
C GLY A 232 10.14 2.14 -47.36
N GLY A 233 10.52 0.99 -47.94
CA GLY A 233 11.18 -0.11 -47.24
C GLY A 233 12.66 0.09 -46.94
N GLY A 234 13.23 -0.85 -46.20
CA GLY A 234 14.66 -0.92 -45.92
C GLY A 234 14.97 -1.92 -44.82
N ALA A 235 15.38 -3.13 -45.22
CA ALA A 235 15.75 -4.24 -44.37
C ALA A 235 17.03 -3.99 -43.54
N GLY A 236 17.14 -4.64 -42.38
CA GLY A 236 18.33 -4.65 -41.54
C GLY A 236 18.22 -5.67 -40.40
N THR A 237 18.63 -6.90 -40.71
CA THR A 237 18.89 -8.08 -39.88
C THR A 237 19.39 -7.85 -38.44
N GLY A 238 18.89 -8.66 -37.48
CA GLY A 238 19.42 -8.78 -36.10
C GLY A 238 20.84 -9.38 -36.01
N PRO A 239 21.43 -9.65 -34.82
CA PRO A 239 20.76 -10.34 -33.69
C PRO A 239 21.12 -9.89 -32.24
N SER A 240 20.25 -10.28 -31.30
CA SER A 240 20.46 -10.86 -29.94
C SER A 240 21.21 -10.12 -28.80
N GLY A 241 20.51 -10.07 -27.65
CA GLY A 241 21.05 -10.24 -26.28
C GLY A 241 21.01 -8.99 -25.39
N GLY A 242 20.38 -8.92 -24.21
CA GLY A 242 19.62 -9.88 -23.40
C GLY A 242 19.30 -9.24 -22.03
N GLY A 243 18.18 -9.62 -21.39
CA GLY A 243 17.84 -9.20 -20.03
C GLY A 243 16.34 -9.17 -19.71
N GLY A 244 15.64 -10.31 -19.87
CA GLY A 244 14.19 -10.41 -19.70
C GLY A 244 13.69 -10.24 -18.25
N ARG A 245 12.60 -9.49 -18.09
CA ARG A 245 11.68 -9.61 -16.94
C ARG A 245 10.90 -10.90 -17.09
N ARG A 246 11.06 -11.83 -16.14
CA ARG A 246 10.28 -13.07 -16.10
C ARG A 246 8.80 -12.75 -15.85
N GLY A 247 7.96 -13.16 -16.79
CA GLY A 247 6.63 -13.68 -16.55
C GLY A 247 5.50 -12.66 -16.50
N GLY A 248 5.20 -12.00 -17.62
CA GLY A 248 3.83 -11.53 -17.86
C GLY A 248 3.08 -12.61 -18.65
N LEU A 249 1.99 -13.15 -18.09
CA LEU A 249 1.14 -14.12 -18.78
C LEU A 249 0.58 -13.48 -20.07
N SER A 250 0.83 -14.11 -21.22
CA SER A 250 0.31 -13.61 -22.50
C SER A 250 -0.99 -14.31 -22.89
N ARG A 251 -1.88 -13.59 -23.57
CA ARG A 251 -3.15 -14.17 -24.06
C ARG A 251 -2.85 -15.32 -25.04
N GLY A 252 -3.41 -16.49 -24.77
CA GLY A 252 -3.14 -17.74 -25.48
C GLY A 252 -2.31 -18.76 -24.69
N GLU A 253 -1.83 -18.41 -23.50
CA GLU A 253 -1.11 -19.32 -22.60
C GLU A 253 -2.01 -19.82 -21.44
N PRO A 254 -1.93 -21.11 -21.08
CA PRO A 254 -2.69 -21.64 -19.95
C PRO A 254 -2.26 -20.99 -18.63
N ILE A 255 -3.21 -20.78 -17.73
CA ILE A 255 -2.98 -20.21 -16.40
C ILE A 255 -2.31 -21.26 -15.52
N ARG A 256 -1.17 -20.92 -14.94
CA ARG A 256 -0.33 -21.81 -14.13
C ARG A 256 -0.41 -21.42 -12.65
N PRO A 257 -0.03 -22.32 -11.72
CA PRO A 257 0.02 -21.98 -10.29
C PRO A 257 0.83 -20.73 -9.96
N ASP A 258 1.91 -20.49 -10.73
CA ASP A 258 2.85 -19.38 -10.58
C ASP A 258 2.42 -18.11 -11.34
N SER A 259 1.32 -18.14 -12.09
CA SER A 259 0.78 -16.96 -12.77
C SER A 259 0.33 -15.90 -11.75
N VAL A 260 0.72 -14.64 -11.98
CA VAL A 260 0.34 -13.51 -11.12
C VAL A 260 -1.12 -13.12 -11.38
N LEU A 261 -1.90 -12.86 -10.32
CA LEU A 261 -3.32 -12.53 -10.43
C LEU A 261 -3.57 -11.33 -11.36
N GLY A 262 -2.76 -10.27 -11.23
CA GLY A 262 -2.83 -9.10 -12.09
C GLY A 262 -2.64 -9.41 -13.57
N ASP A 263 -1.69 -10.29 -13.91
CA ASP A 263 -1.42 -10.70 -15.29
C ASP A 263 -2.53 -11.61 -15.83
N VAL A 264 -3.08 -12.49 -14.98
CA VAL A 264 -4.23 -13.34 -15.34
C VAL A 264 -5.46 -12.50 -15.68
N LEU A 265 -5.76 -11.48 -14.86
CA LEU A 265 -6.90 -10.59 -15.09
C LEU A 265 -6.71 -9.65 -16.28
N ALA A 266 -5.46 -9.24 -16.55
CA ALA A 266 -5.13 -8.46 -17.73
C ALA A 266 -5.24 -9.29 -19.02
N ALA A 267 -4.77 -10.55 -19.01
CA ALA A 267 -4.81 -11.44 -20.16
C ALA A 267 -6.21 -12.04 -20.41
N TYR A 268 -6.95 -12.32 -19.33
CA TYR A 268 -8.26 -12.99 -19.32
C TYR A 268 -9.25 -12.31 -18.36
N PRO A 269 -9.84 -11.17 -18.72
CA PRO A 269 -10.81 -10.45 -17.87
C PRO A 269 -12.00 -11.32 -17.42
N GLU A 270 -12.40 -12.31 -18.22
CA GLU A 270 -13.46 -13.27 -17.92
C GLU A 270 -13.18 -14.18 -16.71
N THR A 271 -11.94 -14.24 -16.24
CA THR A 271 -11.55 -14.96 -15.01
C THR A 271 -11.98 -14.25 -13.73
N GLU A 272 -12.35 -12.96 -13.81
CA GLU A 272 -12.80 -12.16 -12.66
C GLU A 272 -13.96 -12.82 -11.91
N LYS A 273 -14.89 -13.44 -12.63
CA LYS A 273 -16.04 -14.16 -12.05
C LYS A 273 -15.62 -15.36 -11.20
N VAL A 274 -14.54 -16.04 -11.59
CA VAL A 274 -13.99 -17.20 -10.86
C VAL A 274 -13.35 -16.71 -9.57
N PHE A 275 -12.53 -15.67 -9.64
CA PHE A 275 -11.95 -15.05 -8.44
C PHE A 275 -13.02 -14.50 -7.48
N LYS A 276 -14.07 -13.84 -7.98
CA LYS A 276 -15.20 -13.39 -7.15
C LYS A 276 -15.91 -14.54 -6.44
N ARG A 277 -16.06 -15.69 -7.10
CA ARG A 277 -16.72 -16.87 -6.53
C ARG A 277 -15.92 -17.48 -5.38
N TYR A 278 -14.60 -17.58 -5.53
CA TYR A 278 -13.74 -18.21 -4.52
C TYR A 278 -13.27 -17.25 -3.42
N TYR A 279 -13.09 -15.97 -3.73
CA TYR A 279 -12.46 -14.99 -2.83
C TYR A 279 -13.38 -13.82 -2.43
N GLY A 280 -14.59 -13.73 -3.01
CA GLY A 280 -15.53 -12.65 -2.76
C GLY A 280 -15.17 -11.34 -3.48
N ALA A 281 -15.95 -10.27 -3.20
CA ALA A 281 -15.81 -8.98 -3.87
C ALA A 281 -14.53 -8.20 -3.49
N GLY A 282 -13.92 -8.51 -2.34
CA GLY A 282 -12.74 -7.82 -1.81
C GLY A 282 -11.39 -8.25 -2.41
N CYS A 283 -11.38 -9.26 -3.29
CA CYS A 283 -10.14 -9.73 -3.92
C CYS A 283 -9.41 -8.62 -4.71
N PHE A 284 -10.17 -7.74 -5.35
CA PHE A 284 -9.64 -6.69 -6.24
C PHE A 284 -9.21 -5.41 -5.51
N SER A 285 -9.45 -5.32 -4.20
CA SER A 285 -8.98 -4.20 -3.36
C SER A 285 -7.75 -4.59 -2.52
N CYS A 286 -7.29 -5.84 -2.59
CA CYS A 286 -6.08 -6.26 -1.90
C CYS A 286 -4.82 -5.77 -2.65
N PRO A 287 -3.89 -5.05 -1.98
CA PRO A 287 -2.62 -4.64 -2.58
C PRO A 287 -1.78 -5.81 -3.14
N GLY A 288 -2.02 -7.04 -2.66
CA GLY A 288 -1.32 -8.24 -3.10
C GLY A 288 -1.66 -8.69 -4.52
N GLN A 289 -2.83 -8.34 -5.06
CA GLN A 289 -3.34 -8.81 -6.36
C GLN A 289 -2.37 -8.54 -7.53
N ALA A 290 -1.61 -7.44 -7.48
CA ALA A 290 -0.63 -7.09 -8.51
C ALA A 290 0.68 -7.89 -8.44
N THR A 291 0.89 -8.68 -7.39
CA THR A 291 2.18 -9.35 -7.12
C THR A 291 2.05 -10.80 -6.63
N GLU A 292 0.84 -11.25 -6.31
CA GLU A 292 0.57 -12.57 -5.77
C GLU A 292 0.28 -13.57 -6.90
N SER A 293 0.81 -14.79 -6.77
CA SER A 293 0.50 -15.91 -7.68
C SER A 293 -0.83 -16.59 -7.34
N VAL A 294 -1.44 -17.29 -8.31
CA VAL A 294 -2.66 -18.08 -8.09
C VAL A 294 -2.49 -19.06 -6.93
N LYS A 295 -1.33 -19.73 -6.84
CA LYS A 295 -1.01 -20.65 -5.75
C LYS A 295 -0.96 -19.99 -4.38
N GLN A 296 -0.29 -18.84 -4.28
CA GLN A 296 -0.19 -18.09 -3.02
C GLN A 296 -1.58 -17.61 -2.58
N SER A 297 -2.37 -17.09 -3.50
CA SER A 297 -3.75 -16.66 -3.24
C SER A 297 -4.62 -17.84 -2.79
N ALA A 298 -4.53 -18.99 -3.46
CA ALA A 298 -5.25 -20.20 -3.06
C ALA A 298 -4.90 -20.66 -1.63
N MET A 299 -3.60 -20.63 -1.28
CA MET A 299 -3.13 -20.95 0.07
C MET A 299 -3.68 -19.97 1.11
N MET A 300 -3.59 -18.66 0.85
CA MET A 300 -4.02 -17.61 1.79
C MET A 300 -5.52 -17.62 2.05
N HIS A 301 -6.31 -18.03 1.05
CA HIS A 301 -7.77 -18.09 1.13
C HIS A 301 -8.32 -19.50 1.43
N ASN A 302 -7.45 -20.47 1.74
CA ASN A 302 -7.81 -21.86 1.99
C ASN A 302 -8.69 -22.47 0.87
N VAL A 303 -8.36 -22.15 -0.38
CA VAL A 303 -9.01 -22.66 -1.59
C VAL A 303 -8.15 -23.76 -2.21
N ASN A 304 -8.78 -24.80 -2.74
CA ASN A 304 -8.07 -25.87 -3.45
C ASN A 304 -7.44 -25.32 -4.75
N GLU A 305 -6.11 -25.25 -4.78
CA GLU A 305 -5.30 -24.77 -5.91
C GLU A 305 -5.70 -25.45 -7.24
N LYS A 306 -5.94 -26.76 -7.23
CA LYS A 306 -6.28 -27.52 -8.45
C LYS A 306 -7.66 -27.16 -8.99
N GLU A 307 -8.62 -26.97 -8.09
CA GLU A 307 -10.00 -26.63 -8.47
C GLU A 307 -10.08 -25.24 -9.08
N ILE A 308 -9.48 -24.23 -8.42
CA ILE A 308 -9.49 -22.88 -8.95
C ILE A 308 -8.72 -22.76 -10.26
N LEU A 309 -7.57 -23.42 -10.41
CA LEU A 309 -6.83 -23.44 -11.68
C LEU A 309 -7.64 -24.08 -12.81
N THR A 310 -8.43 -25.11 -12.51
CA THR A 310 -9.30 -25.74 -13.52
C THR A 310 -10.41 -24.80 -13.96
N GLU A 311 -11.06 -24.09 -13.03
CA GLU A 311 -12.10 -23.12 -13.37
C GLU A 311 -11.54 -21.88 -14.09
N LEU A 312 -10.35 -21.41 -13.71
CA LEU A 312 -9.65 -20.30 -14.35
C LEU A 312 -9.29 -20.64 -15.80
N ASN A 313 -8.68 -21.81 -16.04
CA ASN A 313 -8.33 -22.26 -17.38
C ASN A 313 -9.59 -22.47 -18.24
N ARG A 314 -10.65 -23.06 -17.68
CA ARG A 314 -11.93 -23.20 -18.37
C ARG A 314 -12.52 -21.83 -18.77
N ALA A 315 -12.43 -20.83 -17.89
CA ALA A 315 -12.89 -19.49 -18.20
C ALA A 315 -12.04 -18.84 -19.31
N ALA A 316 -10.72 -19.07 -19.29
CA ALA A 316 -9.76 -18.58 -20.28
C ALA A 316 -9.77 -19.36 -21.62
N GLY A 317 -10.53 -20.45 -21.73
CA GLY A 317 -10.69 -21.24 -22.95
C GLY A 317 -9.75 -22.43 -23.11
N PHE A 318 -9.20 -22.95 -22.01
CA PHE A 318 -8.35 -24.15 -21.95
C PHE A 318 -9.00 -25.32 -21.22
#